data_AF-A0A4Q2ZT48-F1
#
_entry.id   AF-A0A4Q2ZT48-F1
#
_cell.length_a   1.000
_cell.length_b   1.000
_cell.length_c   1.000
_cell.angle_alpha   90.00
_cell.angle_beta   90.00
_cell.angle_gamma   90.00
#
_symmetry.space_group_name_H-M   'P 1'
#
loop_
_entity.id
_entity.type
_entity.pdbx_description
1 polymer ?
#
loop_
_entity_poly.entity_id
_entity_poly.type
_entity_poly.pdbx_seq_one_letter_code
_entity_poly.pdbx_strand_id
1 'polypeptide(L)'
;GSGPIASPAYDLVKTGAGALRLSGGASVIHGTVDIQAGVIGTAEDLYADGLTGPGVLENNTANTKWSFWNIVSDQTTGTLIRDGAGVGRLGIVKRGAGTWTLTNNSNAATGNLSVDLGKLVLNNTGSYGANGPAGAVINNLASVVGNTGASNGILEINGASVNYNTMDNADALAYRGSLRIGNNGTGAGSVHVNSGSLTTYRQLSIGSIAGAYGGFTQTGGTTNVGGFLAIGLGTASGTFVQTGGIYNQTTSPITNGAGTGSNGVMRLTGSAVFNVNGTGDNGLWLGETGTGRLSVSGNAALNIAVGNNGLQLGRVAAGVGIANLIGGNVTTPAVTKGAGTGTLNFNGGTLTANTASATFLTGLTNAFVNSGGGTIANGGNAITIGQPLLAPTGNGVSATGLTVSGSGFIDTPVVQITGDGTGATAVAEVDANGNLTGITVTN
;
A
#
# COMPACT_ATOMS: atom_id res chain seq x y z
N GLY A 1 6.29 8.29 -40.12
CA GLY A 1 6.95 7.83 -38.89
C GLY A 1 8.41 7.60 -39.21
N SER A 2 9.29 7.86 -38.26
CA SER A 2 10.61 7.23 -38.29
C SER A 2 10.42 5.78 -37.83
N GLY A 3 11.22 4.85 -38.36
CA GLY A 3 11.26 3.47 -37.87
C GLY A 3 11.59 3.37 -36.37
N PRO A 4 11.70 2.16 -35.80
CA PRO A 4 12.18 1.99 -34.44
C PRO A 4 13.62 2.50 -34.32
N ILE A 5 13.98 3.05 -33.17
CA ILE A 5 15.35 3.48 -32.87
C ILE A 5 15.98 2.45 -31.94
N ALA A 6 17.15 1.93 -32.34
CA ALA A 6 18.00 1.11 -31.49
C ALA A 6 19.36 1.81 -31.32
N SER A 7 19.73 2.16 -30.09
CA SER A 7 20.99 2.81 -29.75
C SER A 7 21.67 2.06 -28.61
N PRO A 8 22.84 1.43 -28.81
CA PRO A 8 23.54 0.69 -27.76
C PRO A 8 24.38 1.55 -26.80
N ALA A 9 24.61 2.83 -27.12
CA ALA A 9 25.51 3.68 -26.33
C ALA A 9 25.30 5.20 -26.49
N TYR A 10 24.25 5.64 -27.19
CA TYR A 10 24.03 7.07 -27.47
C TYR A 10 22.70 7.56 -26.95
N ASP A 11 22.73 8.80 -26.46
CA ASP A 11 21.56 9.60 -26.14
C ASP A 11 20.74 9.91 -27.40
N LEU A 12 19.42 10.07 -27.22
CA LEU A 12 18.53 10.61 -28.23
C LEU A 12 18.16 12.04 -27.85
N VAL A 13 18.62 13.02 -28.63
CA VAL A 13 18.35 14.43 -28.37
C VAL A 13 17.35 14.99 -29.39
N LYS A 14 16.26 15.59 -28.90
CA LYS A 14 15.23 16.25 -29.72
C LYS A 14 15.22 17.76 -29.48
N THR A 15 15.80 18.53 -30.43
CA THR A 15 16.18 19.95 -30.25
C THR A 15 15.33 20.99 -30.99
N GLY A 16 14.11 20.67 -31.44
CA GLY A 16 13.29 21.61 -32.23
C GLY A 16 11.78 21.50 -31.99
N ALA A 17 11.02 22.44 -32.53
CA ALA A 17 9.55 22.34 -32.53
C ALA A 17 9.06 21.12 -33.35
N GLY A 18 7.81 20.73 -33.17
CA GLY A 18 7.20 19.60 -33.89
C GLY A 18 7.45 18.23 -33.25
N ALA A 19 6.90 17.19 -33.89
CA ALA A 19 6.84 15.83 -33.35
C ALA A 19 7.72 14.85 -34.13
N LEU A 20 8.59 14.12 -33.40
CA LEU A 20 9.22 12.89 -33.87
C LEU A 20 8.34 11.72 -33.46
N ARG A 21 7.87 10.89 -34.39
CA ARG A 21 7.04 9.71 -34.09
C ARG A 21 7.81 8.42 -34.32
N LEU A 22 8.12 7.73 -33.22
CA LEU A 22 8.72 6.39 -33.21
C LEU A 22 7.65 5.36 -33.57
N SER A 23 7.95 4.47 -34.52
CA SER A 23 7.00 3.50 -35.06
C SER A 23 7.71 2.36 -35.77
N GLY A 24 7.08 1.19 -35.89
CA GLY A 24 7.59 0.06 -36.67
C GLY A 24 8.39 -0.98 -35.90
N GLY A 25 8.36 -0.97 -34.55
CA GLY A 25 9.00 -1.99 -33.73
C GLY A 25 8.88 -1.66 -32.24
N ALA A 26 9.88 -2.00 -31.44
CA ALA A 26 10.11 -1.38 -30.14
C ALA A 26 11.36 -0.50 -30.27
N SER A 27 11.36 0.66 -29.62
CA SER A 27 12.54 1.54 -29.58
C SER A 27 13.34 1.28 -28.32
N VAL A 28 14.65 1.02 -28.46
CA VAL A 28 15.56 0.70 -27.35
C VAL A 28 16.76 1.64 -27.38
N ILE A 29 16.87 2.51 -26.38
CA ILE A 29 17.89 3.55 -26.29
C ILE A 29 18.68 3.31 -25.01
N HIS A 30 19.87 2.72 -25.12
CA HIS A 30 20.80 2.53 -24.00
C HIS A 30 21.53 3.85 -23.69
N GLY A 31 20.76 4.88 -23.35
CA GLY A 31 21.16 6.25 -23.13
C GLY A 31 19.98 7.12 -22.69
N THR A 32 20.24 8.41 -22.51
CA THR A 32 19.23 9.40 -22.10
C THR A 32 18.42 9.86 -23.31
N VAL A 33 17.10 9.94 -23.15
CA VAL A 33 16.21 10.65 -24.07
C VAL A 33 16.09 12.08 -23.59
N ASP A 34 16.71 13.04 -24.29
CA ASP A 34 16.66 14.46 -23.97
C ASP A 34 15.72 15.21 -24.91
N ILE A 35 14.54 15.58 -24.41
CA ILE A 35 13.52 16.30 -25.18
C ILE A 35 13.63 17.80 -24.86
N GLN A 36 14.55 18.47 -25.54
CA GLN A 36 14.77 19.91 -25.34
C GLN A 36 13.59 20.77 -25.82
N ALA A 37 12.92 20.34 -26.90
CA ALA A 37 11.72 21.00 -27.42
C ALA A 37 10.82 20.06 -28.23
N GLY A 38 9.54 20.43 -28.34
CA GLY A 38 8.55 19.70 -29.14
C GLY A 38 8.15 18.36 -28.51
N VAL A 39 7.90 17.36 -29.36
CA VAL A 39 7.29 16.09 -28.96
C VAL A 39 8.12 14.91 -29.44
N ILE A 40 8.33 13.91 -28.58
CA ILE A 40 8.60 12.52 -28.98
C ILE A 40 7.30 11.74 -28.77
N GLY A 41 6.72 11.27 -29.86
CA GLY A 41 5.53 10.42 -29.90
C GLY A 41 5.92 8.96 -30.03
N THR A 42 5.40 8.08 -29.16
CA THR A 42 5.68 6.65 -29.17
C THR A 42 4.46 5.88 -29.66
N ALA A 43 4.47 5.43 -30.92
CA ALA A 43 3.46 4.49 -31.44
C ALA A 43 3.78 3.03 -31.10
N GLU A 44 4.80 2.84 -30.28
CA GLU A 44 5.44 1.59 -29.88
C GLU A 44 5.97 1.69 -28.45
N ASP A 45 6.43 0.57 -27.91
CA ASP A 45 7.06 0.57 -26.60
C ASP A 45 8.46 1.19 -26.68
N LEU A 46 8.78 2.01 -25.68
CA LEU A 46 10.03 2.75 -25.58
C LEU A 46 10.82 2.26 -24.36
N TYR A 47 12.08 1.89 -24.56
CA TYR A 47 13.03 1.56 -23.51
C TYR A 47 14.15 2.59 -23.51
N ALA A 48 14.47 3.16 -22.35
CA ALA A 48 15.58 4.10 -22.22
C ALA A 48 16.21 4.09 -20.82
N ASP A 49 17.45 4.58 -20.72
CA ASP A 49 18.19 4.65 -19.45
C ASP A 49 18.02 6.01 -18.73
N GLY A 50 17.45 7.02 -19.41
CA GLY A 50 17.20 8.35 -18.84
C GLY A 50 16.17 9.17 -19.61
N LEU A 51 15.56 10.16 -18.95
CA LEU A 51 14.60 11.11 -19.56
C LEU A 51 14.82 12.53 -19.05
N THR A 52 15.16 13.46 -19.93
CA THR A 52 15.41 14.86 -19.57
C THR A 52 14.76 15.84 -20.53
N GLY A 53 14.87 17.12 -20.18
CA GLY A 53 14.39 18.23 -21.02
C GLY A 53 12.93 18.62 -20.74
N PRO A 54 12.53 19.85 -21.14
CA PRO A 54 11.21 20.41 -20.87
C PRO A 54 10.13 20.01 -21.89
N GLY A 55 10.48 19.25 -22.93
CA GLY A 55 9.56 18.85 -23.99
C GLY A 55 8.52 17.82 -23.56
N VAL A 56 7.95 17.15 -24.55
CA VAL A 56 6.81 16.23 -24.36
C VAL A 56 7.17 14.81 -24.81
N LEU A 57 6.87 13.84 -23.95
CA LEU A 57 6.74 12.44 -24.32
C LEU A 57 5.24 12.09 -24.36
N GLU A 58 4.76 11.54 -25.48
CA GLU A 58 3.36 11.14 -25.62
C GLU A 58 3.18 9.83 -26.39
N ASN A 59 2.07 9.12 -26.17
CA ASN A 59 1.66 8.00 -27.04
C ASN A 59 0.94 8.53 -28.29
N ASN A 60 -0.19 9.23 -28.08
CA ASN A 60 -1.03 9.84 -29.11
C ASN A 60 -1.41 8.86 -30.24
N THR A 61 -1.66 7.60 -29.88
CA THR A 61 -2.20 6.56 -30.77
C THR A 61 -3.46 5.92 -30.18
N ALA A 62 -4.09 5.01 -30.91
CA ALA A 62 -5.28 4.29 -30.45
C ALA A 62 -4.96 3.17 -29.45
N ASN A 63 -3.73 2.66 -29.44
CA ASN A 63 -3.34 1.51 -28.63
C ASN A 63 -2.55 1.96 -27.41
N THR A 64 -2.75 1.32 -26.27
CA THR A 64 -1.88 1.52 -25.09
C THR A 64 -0.44 1.14 -25.43
N LYS A 65 0.50 1.89 -24.87
CA LYS A 65 1.95 1.72 -25.03
C LYS A 65 2.67 1.90 -23.71
N TRP A 66 3.86 1.32 -23.61
CA TRP A 66 4.67 1.36 -22.39
C TRP A 66 6.00 2.08 -22.62
N SER A 67 6.38 2.86 -21.62
CA SER A 67 7.72 3.42 -21.50
C SER A 67 8.44 2.76 -20.33
N PHE A 68 9.65 2.26 -20.57
CA PHE A 68 10.47 1.53 -19.62
C PHE A 68 11.74 2.33 -19.37
N TRP A 69 11.97 2.70 -18.10
CA TRP A 69 13.04 3.62 -17.73
C TRP A 69 14.01 2.96 -16.78
N ASN A 70 15.20 2.59 -17.27
CA ASN A 70 16.27 1.98 -16.49
C ASN A 70 17.18 3.06 -15.86
N ILE A 71 16.61 3.79 -14.90
CA ILE A 71 17.29 4.88 -14.20
C ILE A 71 18.22 4.29 -13.13
N VAL A 72 19.52 4.25 -13.42
CA VAL A 72 20.55 3.68 -12.53
C VAL A 72 21.15 4.69 -11.55
N SER A 73 21.10 5.97 -11.88
CA SER A 73 21.51 7.10 -11.05
C SER A 73 20.34 8.06 -10.83
N ASP A 74 20.32 8.77 -9.70
CA ASP A 74 19.22 9.67 -9.38
C ASP A 74 19.00 10.72 -10.48
N GLN A 75 17.74 10.90 -10.89
CA GLN A 75 17.35 11.78 -11.98
C GLN A 75 16.07 12.54 -11.64
N THR A 76 16.05 13.84 -11.90
CA THR A 76 14.83 14.67 -11.85
C THR A 76 14.40 15.06 -13.26
N THR A 77 13.12 14.89 -13.57
CA THR A 77 12.56 15.07 -14.92
C THR A 77 11.38 16.03 -14.91
N GLY A 78 11.54 17.14 -15.62
CA GLY A 78 10.49 18.13 -15.90
C GLY A 78 9.73 17.90 -17.22
N THR A 79 10.08 16.85 -17.97
CA THR A 79 9.39 16.48 -19.22
C THR A 79 7.91 16.23 -18.95
N LEU A 80 7.05 16.75 -19.83
CA LEU A 80 5.62 16.42 -19.82
C LEU A 80 5.43 15.02 -20.38
N ILE A 81 4.91 14.10 -19.56
CA ILE A 81 4.58 12.72 -19.96
C ILE A 81 3.06 12.58 -19.99
N ARG A 82 2.49 12.22 -21.15
CA ARG A 82 1.03 12.19 -21.33
C ARG A 82 0.54 11.13 -22.31
N ASP A 83 -0.74 10.78 -22.22
CA ASP A 83 -1.40 9.88 -23.17
C ASP A 83 -1.44 10.47 -24.60
N GLY A 84 -1.70 11.78 -24.74
CA GLY A 84 -1.92 12.45 -26.03
C GLY A 84 -3.40 12.55 -26.40
N ALA A 85 -3.71 12.93 -27.65
CA ALA A 85 -5.09 13.09 -28.12
C ALA A 85 -5.75 11.77 -28.57
N GLY A 86 -4.96 10.71 -28.76
CA GLY A 86 -5.44 9.36 -29.03
C GLY A 86 -6.14 8.73 -27.82
N VAL A 87 -6.87 7.64 -28.06
CA VAL A 87 -7.56 6.89 -26.97
C VAL A 87 -6.63 5.97 -26.18
N GLY A 88 -5.47 5.62 -26.76
CA GLY A 88 -4.44 4.79 -26.16
C GLY A 88 -3.71 5.52 -25.03
N ARG A 89 -3.37 4.76 -23.99
CA ARG A 89 -2.74 5.29 -22.77
C ARG A 89 -1.23 5.12 -22.82
N LEU A 90 -0.48 5.94 -22.09
CA LEU A 90 0.96 5.79 -21.92
C LEU A 90 1.27 5.26 -20.52
N GLY A 91 1.83 4.06 -20.45
CA GLY A 91 2.33 3.46 -19.21
C GLY A 91 3.77 3.87 -18.92
N ILE A 92 4.12 3.88 -17.64
CA ILE A 92 5.45 4.13 -17.09
C ILE A 92 5.86 2.91 -16.25
N VAL A 93 6.99 2.31 -16.60
CA VAL A 93 7.62 1.24 -15.82
C VAL A 93 9.01 1.71 -15.40
N LYS A 94 9.19 1.98 -14.10
CA LYS A 94 10.47 2.34 -13.51
C LYS A 94 11.31 1.10 -13.22
N ARG A 95 12.56 1.14 -13.68
CA ARG A 95 13.64 0.15 -13.48
C ARG A 95 14.94 0.86 -13.12
N GLY A 96 16.00 0.10 -12.87
CA GLY A 96 17.28 0.62 -12.40
C GLY A 96 17.24 1.03 -10.92
N ALA A 97 18.40 1.02 -10.26
CA ALA A 97 18.51 1.19 -8.82
C ALA A 97 18.29 2.65 -8.34
N GLY A 98 18.41 3.64 -9.23
CA GLY A 98 18.34 5.06 -8.88
C GLY A 98 16.92 5.54 -8.54
N THR A 99 16.86 6.76 -8.03
CA THR A 99 15.62 7.51 -7.80
C THR A 99 15.25 8.30 -9.05
N TRP A 100 14.01 8.17 -9.50
CA TRP A 100 13.46 8.99 -10.57
C TRP A 100 12.38 9.91 -10.03
N THR A 101 12.60 11.21 -10.10
CA THR A 101 11.66 12.23 -9.61
C THR A 101 10.99 12.94 -10.78
N LEU A 102 9.68 12.79 -10.91
CA LEU A 102 8.86 13.51 -11.88
C LEU A 102 8.32 14.79 -11.24
N THR A 103 8.46 15.93 -11.91
CA THR A 103 8.08 17.25 -11.33
C THR A 103 7.07 18.04 -12.17
N ASN A 104 6.69 17.55 -13.34
CA ASN A 104 5.75 18.28 -14.19
C ASN A 104 4.29 18.10 -13.71
N ASN A 105 3.67 19.21 -13.29
CA ASN A 105 2.30 19.25 -12.76
C ASN A 105 1.20 18.93 -13.77
N SER A 106 1.52 18.94 -15.07
CA SER A 106 0.58 18.63 -16.14
C SER A 106 0.69 17.19 -16.65
N ASN A 107 1.53 16.35 -16.02
CA ASN A 107 1.65 14.94 -16.38
C ASN A 107 0.28 14.25 -16.36
N ALA A 108 0.04 13.43 -17.39
CA ALA A 108 -1.24 12.76 -17.63
C ALA A 108 -0.99 11.42 -18.34
N ALA A 109 -0.14 10.58 -17.74
CA ALA A 109 0.26 9.28 -18.27
C ALA A 109 -0.54 8.19 -17.57
N THR A 110 -1.74 7.94 -18.07
CA THR A 110 -2.76 7.13 -17.37
C THR A 110 -2.80 5.68 -17.86
N GLY A 111 -1.68 5.18 -18.40
CA GLY A 111 -1.46 3.76 -18.60
C GLY A 111 -0.86 3.10 -17.35
N ASN A 112 -0.37 1.86 -17.49
CA ASN A 112 0.24 1.14 -16.37
C ASN A 112 1.33 1.96 -15.67
N LEU A 113 1.23 2.14 -14.36
CA LEU A 113 2.30 2.69 -13.53
C LEU A 113 2.89 1.55 -12.72
N SER A 114 4.18 1.26 -12.86
CA SER A 114 4.83 0.20 -12.09
C SER A 114 6.28 0.56 -11.75
N VAL A 115 6.76 0.03 -10.63
CA VAL A 115 8.14 0.20 -10.16
C VAL A 115 8.71 -1.18 -9.93
N ASP A 116 9.45 -1.69 -10.90
CA ASP A 116 10.10 -3.01 -10.80
C ASP A 116 11.22 -2.99 -9.75
N LEU A 117 12.03 -1.92 -9.75
CA LEU A 117 13.10 -1.64 -8.78
C LEU A 117 13.48 -0.14 -8.74
N GLY A 118 14.25 0.24 -7.72
CA GLY A 118 14.63 1.62 -7.42
C GLY A 118 13.46 2.42 -6.86
N LYS A 119 13.54 3.74 -6.95
CA LYS A 119 12.51 4.64 -6.41
C LYS A 119 11.90 5.52 -7.52
N LEU A 120 10.57 5.62 -7.56
CA LEU A 120 9.84 6.60 -8.37
C LEU A 120 9.15 7.58 -7.43
N VAL A 121 9.43 8.88 -7.62
CA VAL A 121 8.81 9.97 -6.86
C VAL A 121 7.94 10.80 -7.79
N LEU A 122 6.65 10.84 -7.51
CA LEU A 122 5.68 11.69 -8.17
C LEU A 122 5.57 13.00 -7.37
N ASN A 123 6.48 13.94 -7.62
CA ASN A 123 6.55 15.23 -6.91
C ASN A 123 5.86 16.33 -7.72
N ASN A 124 4.57 16.14 -7.98
CA ASN A 124 3.74 16.99 -8.83
C ASN A 124 2.26 16.70 -8.61
N THR A 125 1.39 17.51 -9.22
CA THR A 125 -0.09 17.32 -9.19
C THR A 125 -0.63 16.55 -10.41
N GLY A 126 0.23 15.84 -11.15
CA GLY A 126 -0.15 15.09 -12.34
C GLY A 126 -1.03 13.87 -12.05
N SER A 127 -1.54 13.25 -13.12
CA SER A 127 -2.34 12.03 -13.07
C SER A 127 -1.61 10.85 -13.70
N TYR A 128 -1.62 9.72 -12.98
CA TYR A 128 -0.93 8.49 -13.37
C TYR A 128 -1.77 7.25 -13.03
N GLY A 129 -1.27 6.10 -13.43
CA GLY A 129 -1.86 4.80 -13.09
C GLY A 129 -2.76 4.29 -14.19
N ALA A 130 -3.07 3.00 -14.10
CA ALA A 130 -3.66 2.22 -15.18
C ALA A 130 -5.17 2.46 -15.34
N ASN A 131 -5.55 3.60 -15.90
CA ASN A 131 -6.93 3.87 -16.28
C ASN A 131 -7.18 3.38 -17.71
N GLY A 132 -8.28 2.66 -17.92
CA GLY A 132 -8.70 2.34 -19.29
C GLY A 132 -9.11 3.59 -20.06
N PRO A 133 -9.19 3.51 -21.40
CA PRO A 133 -9.71 4.59 -22.22
C PRO A 133 -11.07 5.07 -21.69
N ALA A 134 -11.24 6.39 -21.55
CA ALA A 134 -12.45 7.02 -21.00
C ALA A 134 -12.87 6.51 -19.60
N GLY A 135 -11.91 6.04 -18.79
CA GLY A 135 -12.19 5.54 -17.43
C GLY A 135 -12.70 4.10 -17.38
N ALA A 136 -12.57 3.33 -18.46
CA ALA A 136 -12.91 1.91 -18.46
C ALA A 136 -11.97 1.09 -17.53
N VAL A 137 -12.47 -0.06 -17.06
CA VAL A 137 -11.67 -1.04 -16.31
C VAL A 137 -10.77 -1.81 -17.28
N ILE A 138 -9.49 -2.03 -16.92
CA ILE A 138 -8.56 -2.87 -17.69
C ILE A 138 -8.43 -4.26 -17.05
N ASN A 139 -8.63 -5.30 -17.85
CA ASN A 139 -8.54 -6.70 -17.42
C ASN A 139 -7.13 -7.25 -17.68
N ASN A 140 -6.76 -8.29 -16.94
CA ASN A 140 -5.48 -9.00 -17.05
C ASN A 140 -4.26 -8.08 -16.86
N LEU A 141 -4.39 -7.07 -15.99
CA LEU A 141 -3.33 -6.15 -15.65
C LEU A 141 -3.35 -5.85 -14.15
N ALA A 142 -2.31 -6.26 -13.45
CA ALA A 142 -2.00 -5.77 -12.11
C ALA A 142 -0.73 -4.93 -12.17
N SER A 143 -0.80 -3.72 -11.65
CA SER A 143 0.37 -2.89 -11.44
C SER A 143 1.18 -3.41 -10.25
N VAL A 144 2.50 -3.25 -10.32
CA VAL A 144 3.43 -3.80 -9.33
C VAL A 144 4.39 -2.76 -8.80
N VAL A 145 4.71 -2.86 -7.52
CA VAL A 145 5.80 -2.12 -6.87
C VAL A 145 6.67 -3.12 -6.12
N GLY A 146 7.95 -3.23 -6.51
CA GLY A 146 8.86 -4.25 -6.01
C GLY A 146 8.64 -5.61 -6.66
N ASN A 147 9.08 -5.75 -7.91
CA ASN A 147 8.90 -6.96 -8.72
C ASN A 147 10.21 -7.69 -9.04
N THR A 148 11.35 -7.07 -8.71
CA THR A 148 12.69 -7.59 -8.99
C THR A 148 13.25 -8.32 -7.77
N GLY A 149 13.83 -9.51 -7.97
CA GLY A 149 14.47 -10.27 -6.89
C GLY A 149 15.69 -9.56 -6.33
N ALA A 150 15.95 -9.74 -5.02
CA ALA A 150 17.05 -9.12 -4.29
C ALA A 150 17.14 -7.58 -4.44
N SER A 151 16.03 -6.93 -4.77
CA SER A 151 15.96 -5.49 -5.03
C SER A 151 14.67 -4.91 -4.48
N ASN A 152 14.71 -3.61 -4.20
CA ASN A 152 13.58 -2.87 -3.66
C ASN A 152 12.95 -2.02 -4.76
N GLY A 153 11.62 -1.98 -4.82
CA GLY A 153 10.85 -1.00 -5.61
C GLY A 153 10.06 -0.09 -4.69
N ILE A 154 10.16 1.23 -4.88
CA ILE A 154 9.47 2.23 -4.06
C ILE A 154 8.70 3.19 -4.96
N LEU A 155 7.41 3.39 -4.67
CA LEU A 155 6.60 4.45 -5.26
C LEU A 155 6.25 5.48 -4.19
N GLU A 156 6.62 6.74 -4.40
CA GLU A 156 6.30 7.85 -3.52
C GLU A 156 5.38 8.85 -4.21
N ILE A 157 4.25 9.15 -3.58
CA ILE A 157 3.18 10.02 -4.09
C ILE A 157 3.16 11.30 -3.25
N ASN A 158 3.61 12.40 -3.87
CA ASN A 158 3.71 13.73 -3.27
C ASN A 158 2.83 14.70 -4.08
N GLY A 159 1.52 14.49 -4.03
CA GLY A 159 0.51 15.39 -4.60
C GLY A 159 -0.20 14.86 -5.84
N ALA A 160 0.33 13.82 -6.46
CA ALA A 160 -0.22 13.25 -7.68
C ALA A 160 -1.53 12.47 -7.43
N SER A 161 -2.34 12.33 -8.48
CA SER A 161 -3.46 11.40 -8.51
C SER A 161 -3.03 10.10 -9.19
N VAL A 162 -3.04 8.99 -8.45
CA VAL A 162 -2.71 7.66 -8.97
C VAL A 162 -3.95 6.80 -8.94
N ASN A 163 -4.40 6.33 -10.11
CA ASN A 163 -5.60 5.50 -10.21
C ASN A 163 -5.30 4.19 -10.95
N TYR A 164 -5.47 3.08 -10.25
CA TYR A 164 -5.38 1.73 -10.79
C TYR A 164 -6.78 1.19 -11.05
N ASN A 165 -7.34 1.54 -12.20
CA ASN A 165 -8.63 1.03 -12.64
C ASN A 165 -8.49 -0.32 -13.35
N THR A 166 -7.88 -1.30 -12.67
CA THR A 166 -7.51 -2.58 -13.27
C THR A 166 -7.82 -3.78 -12.38
N MET A 167 -7.79 -4.95 -13.01
CA MET A 167 -7.94 -6.24 -12.37
C MET A 167 -7.09 -7.28 -13.11
N ASP A 168 -6.41 -8.15 -12.38
CA ASP A 168 -5.55 -9.22 -12.91
C ASP A 168 -6.30 -10.38 -13.59
N ASN A 169 -7.62 -10.41 -13.52
CA ASN A 169 -8.48 -11.36 -14.24
C ASN A 169 -9.79 -10.68 -14.63
N ALA A 170 -10.42 -11.16 -15.70
CA ALA A 170 -11.69 -10.66 -16.23
C ALA A 170 -12.93 -10.97 -15.35
N ASP A 171 -12.86 -11.88 -14.39
CA ASP A 171 -14.00 -12.16 -13.50
C ASP A 171 -14.35 -10.96 -12.58
N ALA A 172 -15.52 -10.99 -11.96
CA ALA A 172 -16.04 -9.89 -11.15
C ALA A 172 -15.60 -9.93 -9.67
N LEU A 173 -14.56 -10.69 -9.32
CA LEU A 173 -14.25 -10.98 -7.92
C LEU A 173 -13.40 -9.89 -7.26
N ALA A 174 -13.76 -9.51 -6.04
CA ALA A 174 -13.15 -8.37 -5.34
C ALA A 174 -11.69 -8.58 -4.89
N TYR A 175 -11.23 -9.82 -4.86
CA TYR A 175 -9.85 -10.21 -4.51
C TYR A 175 -8.92 -10.25 -5.73
N ARG A 176 -9.35 -9.70 -6.88
CA ARG A 176 -8.50 -9.50 -8.05
C ARG A 176 -7.58 -8.31 -7.85
N GLY A 177 -6.30 -8.49 -8.13
CA GLY A 177 -5.26 -7.49 -7.92
C GLY A 177 -5.39 -6.31 -8.87
N SER A 178 -5.45 -5.10 -8.33
CA SER A 178 -5.19 -3.85 -9.07
C SER A 178 -3.74 -3.40 -8.86
N LEU A 179 -3.29 -3.44 -7.59
CA LEU A 179 -1.93 -3.08 -7.19
C LEU A 179 -1.37 -4.16 -6.25
N ARG A 180 -0.15 -4.60 -6.56
CA ARG A 180 0.62 -5.57 -5.79
C ARG A 180 1.93 -4.94 -5.30
N ILE A 181 2.13 -4.92 -4.00
CA ILE A 181 3.33 -4.38 -3.36
C ILE A 181 4.12 -5.54 -2.78
N GLY A 182 5.39 -5.68 -3.18
CA GLY A 182 6.19 -6.85 -2.85
C GLY A 182 5.70 -8.06 -3.65
N ASN A 183 5.96 -8.06 -4.96
CA ASN A 183 5.55 -9.10 -5.90
C ASN A 183 6.72 -10.04 -6.26
N ASN A 184 7.75 -10.12 -5.42
CA ASN A 184 8.88 -11.04 -5.58
C ASN A 184 9.29 -11.62 -4.22
N GLY A 185 9.48 -12.94 -4.10
CA GLY A 185 9.76 -13.62 -2.84
C GLY A 185 11.15 -13.36 -2.26
N THR A 186 12.03 -12.71 -3.01
CA THR A 186 13.38 -12.30 -2.57
C THR A 186 13.58 -10.79 -2.68
N GLY A 187 12.57 -10.07 -3.17
CA GLY A 187 12.59 -8.62 -3.31
C GLY A 187 11.61 -7.97 -2.32
N ALA A 188 11.55 -6.65 -2.38
CA ALA A 188 10.66 -5.86 -1.53
C ALA A 188 9.99 -4.73 -2.32
N GLY A 189 8.77 -4.39 -1.93
CA GLY A 189 8.03 -3.23 -2.45
C GLY A 189 7.60 -2.29 -1.34
N SER A 190 7.58 -0.99 -1.61
CA SER A 190 6.93 -0.02 -0.74
C SER A 190 6.16 1.06 -1.51
N VAL A 191 4.99 1.45 -1.00
CA VAL A 191 4.23 2.61 -1.49
C VAL A 191 4.07 3.62 -0.38
N HIS A 192 4.45 4.87 -0.65
CA HIS A 192 4.32 6.00 0.27
C HIS A 192 3.31 7.02 -0.27
N VAL A 193 2.24 7.28 0.46
CA VAL A 193 1.24 8.32 0.16
C VAL A 193 1.42 9.47 1.15
N ASN A 194 2.16 10.49 0.75
CA ASN A 194 2.38 11.67 1.58
C ASN A 194 1.32 12.75 1.35
N SER A 195 0.87 12.89 0.11
CA SER A 195 -0.23 13.78 -0.29
C SER A 195 -0.79 13.33 -1.65
N GLY A 196 -1.85 13.98 -2.13
CA GLY A 196 -2.53 13.55 -3.36
C GLY A 196 -3.48 12.37 -3.11
N SER A 197 -3.61 11.48 -4.09
CA SER A 197 -4.52 10.34 -3.98
C SER A 197 -3.98 9.05 -4.60
N LEU A 198 -4.41 7.94 -4.01
CA LEU A 198 -4.26 6.59 -4.56
C LEU A 198 -5.63 5.92 -4.61
N THR A 199 -6.04 5.41 -5.77
CA THR A 199 -7.27 4.63 -5.91
C THR A 199 -6.95 3.28 -6.55
N THR A 200 -7.49 2.20 -5.99
CA THR A 200 -7.52 0.89 -6.64
C THR A 200 -8.96 0.46 -6.88
N TYR A 201 -9.24 -0.03 -8.09
CA TYR A 201 -10.58 -0.52 -8.42
C TYR A 201 -10.94 -1.80 -7.62
N ARG A 202 -9.95 -2.65 -7.37
CA ARG A 202 -10.08 -3.87 -6.57
C ARG A 202 -8.94 -4.00 -5.57
N GLN A 203 -8.35 -5.19 -5.45
CA GLN A 203 -7.48 -5.53 -4.36
C GLN A 203 -6.19 -4.71 -4.40
N LEU A 204 -5.91 -4.07 -3.27
CA LEU A 204 -4.59 -3.64 -2.88
C LEU A 204 -3.97 -4.76 -2.05
N SER A 205 -2.84 -5.31 -2.51
CA SER A 205 -2.11 -6.33 -1.75
C SER A 205 -0.74 -5.84 -1.33
N ILE A 206 -0.38 -6.13 -0.08
CA ILE A 206 0.85 -5.74 0.59
C ILE A 206 1.55 -7.01 1.06
N GLY A 207 2.71 -7.31 0.48
CA GLY A 207 3.31 -8.65 0.56
C GLY A 207 2.48 -9.62 -0.27
N SER A 208 2.55 -9.48 -1.60
CA SER A 208 1.60 -10.10 -2.51
C SER A 208 1.86 -11.57 -2.80
N ILE A 209 3.08 -12.06 -2.58
CA ILE A 209 3.47 -13.44 -2.86
C ILE A 209 4.34 -14.02 -1.73
N ALA A 210 4.39 -15.35 -1.62
CA ALA A 210 5.16 -16.05 -0.60
C ALA A 210 6.62 -15.56 -0.51
N GLY A 211 7.09 -15.32 0.72
CA GLY A 211 8.43 -14.81 1.03
C GLY A 211 8.64 -13.31 0.79
N ALA A 212 7.74 -12.63 0.07
CA ALA A 212 7.92 -11.21 -0.25
C ALA A 212 7.72 -10.31 0.98
N TYR A 213 8.37 -9.14 0.94
CA TYR A 213 8.05 -8.03 1.82
C TYR A 213 7.30 -6.94 1.04
N GLY A 214 6.19 -6.46 1.60
CA GLY A 214 5.50 -5.25 1.12
C GLY A 214 5.27 -4.25 2.25
N GLY A 215 5.50 -2.97 1.97
CA GLY A 215 5.20 -1.85 2.85
C GLY A 215 4.19 -0.89 2.24
N PHE A 216 3.31 -0.34 3.06
CA PHE A 216 2.44 0.77 2.68
C PHE A 216 2.44 1.80 3.80
N THR A 217 2.92 3.00 3.51
CA THR A 217 2.95 4.11 4.45
C THR A 217 2.09 5.27 3.94
N GLN A 218 1.19 5.76 4.76
CA GLN A 218 0.38 6.94 4.47
C GLN A 218 0.50 7.99 5.57
N THR A 219 1.04 9.16 5.20
CA THR A 219 1.21 10.29 6.12
C THR A 219 0.23 11.43 5.83
N GLY A 220 -0.40 11.43 4.65
CA GLY A 220 -1.42 12.39 4.24
C GLY A 220 -2.22 11.88 3.04
N GLY A 221 -2.87 12.80 2.32
CA GLY A 221 -3.68 12.46 1.13
C GLY A 221 -4.86 11.52 1.40
N THR A 222 -5.40 10.96 0.32
CA THR A 222 -6.54 10.04 0.35
C THR A 222 -6.26 8.76 -0.41
N THR A 223 -6.46 7.61 0.23
CA THR A 223 -6.43 6.30 -0.42
C THR A 223 -7.83 5.69 -0.48
N ASN A 224 -8.27 5.22 -1.64
CA ASN A 224 -9.54 4.50 -1.82
C ASN A 224 -9.29 3.11 -2.40
N VAL A 225 -9.79 2.08 -1.73
CA VAL A 225 -9.68 0.69 -2.20
C VAL A 225 -11.08 0.13 -2.46
N GLY A 226 -11.27 -0.35 -3.70
CA GLY A 226 -12.53 -0.89 -4.21
C GLY A 226 -12.68 -2.41 -4.08
N GLY A 227 -11.65 -3.10 -3.57
CA GLY A 227 -11.67 -4.54 -3.33
C GLY A 227 -10.98 -4.86 -2.00
N PHE A 228 -10.34 -6.02 -1.90
CA PHE A 228 -9.67 -6.39 -0.66
C PHE A 228 -8.49 -5.46 -0.36
N LEU A 229 -8.29 -5.12 0.92
CA LEU A 229 -6.96 -4.81 1.41
C LEU A 229 -6.39 -6.12 1.96
N ALA A 230 -5.39 -6.68 1.28
CA ALA A 230 -4.78 -7.95 1.67
C ALA A 230 -3.35 -7.72 2.16
N ILE A 231 -3.10 -7.96 3.45
CA ILE A 231 -1.79 -7.76 4.09
C ILE A 231 -1.22 -9.13 4.44
N GLY A 232 -0.08 -9.47 3.82
CA GLY A 232 0.61 -10.73 3.96
C GLY A 232 -0.13 -11.90 3.29
N LEU A 233 -0.01 -12.03 1.97
CA LEU A 233 -0.50 -13.19 1.21
C LEU A 233 0.55 -14.32 1.19
N GLY A 234 0.12 -15.58 1.06
CA GLY A 234 1.04 -16.73 1.15
C GLY A 234 1.80 -16.73 2.48
N THR A 235 3.13 -16.76 2.44
CA THR A 235 4.03 -16.60 3.60
C THR A 235 4.67 -15.20 3.69
N ALA A 236 4.11 -14.21 2.99
CA ALA A 236 4.68 -12.87 2.91
C ALA A 236 4.65 -12.12 4.25
N SER A 237 5.47 -11.08 4.34
CA SER A 237 5.37 -10.05 5.37
C SER A 237 4.79 -8.77 4.76
N GLY A 238 3.70 -8.28 5.35
CA GLY A 238 3.06 -7.03 4.92
C GLY A 238 2.95 -6.04 6.06
N THR A 239 3.34 -4.78 5.83
CA THR A 239 3.18 -3.69 6.79
C THR A 239 2.32 -2.57 6.22
N PHE A 240 1.37 -2.10 7.02
CA PHE A 240 0.54 -0.94 6.73
C PHE A 240 0.69 0.05 7.87
N VAL A 241 1.16 1.26 7.57
CA VAL A 241 1.36 2.33 8.53
C VAL A 241 0.59 3.56 8.06
N GLN A 242 -0.26 4.10 8.91
CA GLN A 242 -0.93 5.37 8.67
C GLN A 242 -0.74 6.30 9.85
N THR A 243 -0.13 7.45 9.61
CA THR A 243 0.09 8.51 10.61
C THR A 243 -0.79 9.74 10.37
N GLY A 244 -1.40 9.84 9.18
CA GLY A 244 -2.29 10.92 8.77
C GLY A 244 -3.07 10.58 7.50
N GLY A 245 -3.82 11.55 6.98
CA GLY A 245 -4.66 11.36 5.78
C GLY A 245 -5.89 10.48 6.01
N ILE A 246 -6.59 10.19 4.92
CA ILE A 246 -7.83 9.39 4.91
C ILE A 246 -7.59 8.11 4.10
N TYR A 247 -7.94 6.96 4.68
CA TYR A 247 -8.02 5.69 3.97
C TYR A 247 -9.47 5.22 3.95
N ASN A 248 -10.00 4.88 2.77
CA ASN A 248 -11.36 4.37 2.60
C ASN A 248 -11.33 2.98 1.96
N GLN A 249 -11.78 1.99 2.72
CA GLN A 249 -12.14 0.68 2.20
C GLN A 249 -13.62 0.69 1.82
N THR A 250 -13.96 0.55 0.54
CA THR A 250 -15.30 0.93 0.05
C THR A 250 -16.31 -0.21 -0.03
N THR A 251 -15.93 -1.43 -0.42
CA THR A 251 -16.90 -2.50 -0.75
C THR A 251 -16.55 -3.89 -0.20
N SER A 252 -15.34 -4.11 0.31
CA SER A 252 -14.78 -5.46 0.60
C SER A 252 -14.06 -5.54 1.95
N PRO A 253 -13.81 -6.76 2.46
CA PRO A 253 -13.11 -6.94 3.73
C PRO A 253 -11.65 -6.46 3.66
N ILE A 254 -11.09 -6.24 4.84
CA ILE A 254 -9.64 -6.12 5.03
C ILE A 254 -9.18 -7.40 5.68
N THR A 255 -8.12 -7.99 5.14
CA THR A 255 -7.49 -9.18 5.69
C THR A 255 -6.04 -8.90 6.04
N ASN A 256 -5.73 -9.03 7.31
CA ASN A 256 -4.40 -8.81 7.86
C ASN A 256 -3.86 -10.14 8.39
N GLY A 257 -2.72 -10.61 7.86
CA GLY A 257 -2.32 -12.01 8.03
C GLY A 257 -3.17 -12.92 7.14
N ALA A 258 -3.24 -12.57 5.85
CA ALA A 258 -4.15 -13.19 4.89
C ALA A 258 -3.80 -14.66 4.57
N GLY A 259 -2.52 -14.94 4.37
CA GLY A 259 -1.99 -16.28 4.06
C GLY A 259 -1.43 -17.05 5.26
N THR A 260 -1.41 -18.37 5.16
CA THR A 260 -0.91 -19.23 6.25
C THR A 260 0.59 -19.03 6.44
N GLY A 261 1.00 -18.75 7.68
CA GLY A 261 2.39 -18.41 8.00
C GLY A 261 2.79 -16.98 7.60
N SER A 262 1.88 -16.17 7.06
CA SER A 262 2.16 -14.76 6.81
C SER A 262 2.17 -13.93 8.09
N ASN A 263 2.85 -12.79 8.02
CA ASN A 263 2.85 -11.78 9.07
C ASN A 263 2.32 -10.47 8.51
N GLY A 264 1.18 -10.02 9.02
CA GLY A 264 0.64 -8.72 8.72
C GLY A 264 0.68 -7.80 9.94
N VAL A 265 1.15 -6.58 9.73
CA VAL A 265 1.22 -5.53 10.76
C VAL A 265 0.52 -4.30 10.25
N MET A 266 -0.47 -3.83 11.00
CA MET A 266 -1.21 -2.61 10.72
C MET A 266 -1.06 -1.65 11.91
N ARG A 267 -0.62 -0.42 11.65
CA ARG A 267 -0.46 0.63 12.67
C ARG A 267 -1.18 1.90 12.24
N LEU A 268 -2.10 2.34 13.07
CA LEU A 268 -2.81 3.61 12.95
C LEU A 268 -2.38 4.52 14.10
N THR A 269 -1.87 5.69 13.77
CA THR A 269 -1.40 6.67 14.77
C THR A 269 -1.58 8.10 14.28
N GLY A 270 -1.12 9.08 15.07
CA GLY A 270 -1.21 10.50 14.72
C GLY A 270 -2.65 10.91 14.47
N SER A 271 -2.92 11.49 13.31
CA SER A 271 -4.24 11.96 12.88
C SER A 271 -4.86 11.06 11.81
N ALA A 272 -4.44 9.79 11.71
CA ALA A 272 -4.96 8.84 10.73
C ALA A 272 -6.48 8.65 10.85
N VAL A 273 -7.18 8.69 9.72
CA VAL A 273 -8.58 8.27 9.62
C VAL A 273 -8.67 7.08 8.67
N PHE A 274 -9.09 5.94 9.20
CA PHE A 274 -9.23 4.69 8.45
C PHE A 274 -10.70 4.24 8.49
N ASN A 275 -11.37 4.28 7.34
CA ASN A 275 -12.79 3.97 7.21
C ASN A 275 -13.01 2.62 6.51
N VAL A 276 -13.77 1.73 7.13
CA VAL A 276 -14.25 0.46 6.56
C VAL A 276 -15.72 0.62 6.24
N ASN A 277 -16.00 1.05 5.01
CA ASN A 277 -17.33 1.45 4.56
C ASN A 277 -18.14 0.30 3.94
N GLY A 278 -17.51 -0.82 3.59
CA GLY A 278 -18.20 -1.98 3.01
C GLY A 278 -19.23 -2.55 3.98
N THR A 279 -20.48 -2.73 3.51
CA THR A 279 -21.59 -3.33 4.25
C THR A 279 -21.85 -4.75 3.73
N GLY A 280 -22.28 -5.69 4.60
CA GLY A 280 -22.52 -7.10 4.24
C GLY A 280 -21.27 -7.97 4.15
N ASP A 281 -21.13 -8.97 5.04
CA ASP A 281 -19.99 -9.91 5.20
C ASP A 281 -18.56 -9.33 5.06
N ASN A 282 -18.47 -8.03 5.23
CA ASN A 282 -17.28 -7.22 5.19
C ASN A 282 -16.83 -7.01 6.63
N GLY A 283 -15.52 -7.00 6.87
CA GLY A 283 -14.94 -6.88 8.21
C GLY A 283 -13.48 -6.46 8.16
N LEU A 284 -12.94 -6.06 9.31
CA LEU A 284 -11.49 -6.05 9.51
C LEU A 284 -11.11 -7.38 10.16
N TRP A 285 -10.47 -8.25 9.38
CA TRP A 285 -10.05 -9.57 9.83
C TRP A 285 -8.57 -9.54 10.21
N LEU A 286 -8.29 -9.68 11.50
CA LEU A 286 -6.94 -9.84 12.00
C LEU A 286 -6.66 -11.33 12.18
N GLY A 287 -5.66 -11.82 11.47
CA GLY A 287 -5.35 -13.24 11.36
C GLY A 287 -6.46 -13.98 10.64
N GLU A 288 -6.57 -13.79 9.31
CA GLU A 288 -7.47 -14.62 8.52
C GLU A 288 -7.01 -16.08 8.55
N THR A 289 -5.76 -16.31 8.16
CA THR A 289 -5.10 -17.63 8.23
C THR A 289 -3.68 -17.55 8.80
N GLY A 290 -3.02 -16.39 8.72
CA GLY A 290 -1.72 -16.10 9.31
C GLY A 290 -1.83 -15.31 10.61
N THR A 291 -0.79 -14.55 10.93
CA THR A 291 -0.78 -13.65 12.09
C THR A 291 -1.03 -12.22 11.65
N GLY A 292 -2.16 -11.64 12.09
CA GLY A 292 -2.51 -10.24 11.85
C GLY A 292 -2.47 -9.43 13.14
N ARG A 293 -1.72 -8.33 13.12
CA ARG A 293 -1.60 -7.39 14.26
C ARG A 293 -2.11 -6.02 13.87
N LEU A 294 -2.93 -5.42 14.72
CA LEU A 294 -3.38 -4.04 14.64
C LEU A 294 -2.93 -3.28 15.89
N SER A 295 -2.41 -2.08 15.72
CA SER A 295 -2.26 -1.11 16.82
C SER A 295 -2.92 0.21 16.44
N VAL A 296 -3.77 0.72 17.33
CA VAL A 296 -4.40 2.05 17.23
C VAL A 296 -3.92 2.90 18.40
N SER A 297 -3.41 4.08 18.09
CA SER A 297 -2.67 4.94 19.03
C SER A 297 -2.86 6.43 18.72
N GLY A 298 -2.37 7.31 19.61
CA GLY A 298 -2.46 8.76 19.42
C GLY A 298 -3.92 9.21 19.28
N ASN A 299 -4.22 9.98 18.23
CA ASN A 299 -5.56 10.47 17.91
C ASN A 299 -6.18 9.75 16.69
N ALA A 300 -5.64 8.59 16.30
CA ALA A 300 -6.13 7.87 15.13
C ALA A 300 -7.57 7.36 15.33
N ALA A 301 -8.33 7.35 14.23
CA ALA A 301 -9.70 6.83 14.19
C ALA A 301 -9.79 5.66 13.20
N LEU A 302 -10.23 4.50 13.70
CA LEU A 302 -10.66 3.36 12.90
C LEU A 302 -12.18 3.27 12.97
N ASN A 303 -12.86 3.49 11.84
CA ASN A 303 -14.31 3.52 11.74
C ASN A 303 -14.80 2.36 10.90
N ILE A 304 -15.45 1.37 11.52
CA ILE A 304 -16.06 0.25 10.84
C ILE A 304 -17.56 0.48 10.76
N ALA A 305 -18.11 0.54 9.54
CA ALA A 305 -19.49 0.94 9.29
C ALA A 305 -20.53 0.03 9.98
N VAL A 306 -21.71 0.58 10.24
CA VAL A 306 -22.87 -0.21 10.69
C VAL A 306 -23.27 -1.20 9.59
N GLY A 307 -23.67 -2.42 9.97
CA GLY A 307 -24.01 -3.50 9.02
C GLY A 307 -22.80 -4.24 8.46
N ASN A 308 -21.60 -3.97 8.98
CA ASN A 308 -20.38 -4.72 8.78
C ASN A 308 -20.24 -5.81 9.89
N ASN A 309 -19.38 -6.81 9.68
CA ASN A 309 -19.08 -7.87 10.66
C ASN A 309 -18.19 -7.38 11.82
N GLY A 310 -17.70 -6.15 11.74
CA GLY A 310 -16.89 -5.52 12.78
C GLY A 310 -15.43 -5.91 12.72
N LEU A 311 -14.79 -5.87 13.89
CA LEU A 311 -13.42 -6.33 14.08
C LEU A 311 -13.45 -7.81 14.45
N GLN A 312 -12.93 -8.67 13.56
CA GLN A 312 -12.86 -10.11 13.81
C GLN A 312 -11.41 -10.56 14.00
N LEU A 313 -11.18 -11.36 15.04
CA LEU A 313 -9.85 -11.85 15.42
C LEU A 313 -9.76 -13.37 15.22
N GLY A 314 -8.68 -13.85 14.60
CA GLY A 314 -8.41 -15.27 14.39
C GLY A 314 -9.53 -15.95 13.61
N ARG A 315 -9.71 -15.61 12.32
CA ARG A 315 -10.90 -15.99 11.55
C ARG A 315 -11.03 -17.51 11.38
N VAL A 316 -9.96 -18.19 10.98
CA VAL A 316 -9.90 -19.66 10.90
C VAL A 316 -9.00 -20.24 11.98
N ALA A 317 -9.00 -21.57 12.17
CA ALA A 317 -8.29 -22.25 13.25
C ALA A 317 -6.79 -21.90 13.36
N ALA A 318 -6.10 -21.71 12.23
CA ALA A 318 -4.69 -21.31 12.19
C ALA A 318 -4.46 -19.80 12.38
N GLY A 319 -5.51 -18.99 12.26
CA GLY A 319 -5.42 -17.54 12.32
C GLY A 319 -5.14 -17.02 13.72
N VAL A 320 -4.24 -16.05 13.82
CA VAL A 320 -3.91 -15.35 15.06
C VAL A 320 -4.17 -13.85 14.87
N GLY A 321 -5.20 -13.34 15.53
CA GLY A 321 -5.55 -11.91 15.51
C GLY A 321 -5.21 -11.23 16.83
N ILE A 322 -4.45 -10.14 16.76
CA ILE A 322 -4.11 -9.32 17.93
C ILE A 322 -4.44 -7.86 17.63
N ALA A 323 -5.30 -7.26 18.46
CA ALA A 323 -5.63 -5.84 18.38
C ALA A 323 -5.17 -5.11 19.65
N ASN A 324 -4.38 -4.05 19.47
CA ASN A 324 -3.88 -3.20 20.56
C ASN A 324 -4.53 -1.82 20.49
N LEU A 325 -5.29 -1.47 21.52
CA LEU A 325 -5.89 -0.16 21.70
C LEU A 325 -5.05 0.61 22.72
N ILE A 326 -3.95 1.19 22.24
CA ILE A 326 -2.94 1.91 23.04
C ILE A 326 -3.16 3.44 23.00
N GLY A 327 -4.31 3.86 22.46
CA GLY A 327 -4.74 5.24 22.23
C GLY A 327 -5.84 5.24 21.16
N GLY A 328 -6.17 6.42 20.62
CA GLY A 328 -7.13 6.56 19.53
C GLY A 328 -8.54 6.02 19.81
N ASN A 329 -9.33 5.92 18.75
CA ASN A 329 -10.69 5.41 18.79
C ASN A 329 -10.92 4.32 17.74
N VAL A 330 -11.50 3.20 18.16
CA VAL A 330 -12.04 2.17 17.28
C VAL A 330 -13.56 2.16 17.41
N THR A 331 -14.25 2.62 16.38
CA THR A 331 -15.70 2.56 16.28
C THR A 331 -16.11 1.35 15.46
N THR A 332 -16.88 0.43 16.03
CA THR A 332 -17.24 -0.86 15.40
C THR A 332 -18.61 -1.37 15.86
N PRO A 333 -19.32 -2.19 15.07
CA PRO A 333 -20.56 -2.83 15.51
C PRO A 333 -20.33 -3.93 16.56
N ALA A 334 -19.18 -4.61 16.51
CA ALA A 334 -18.78 -5.62 17.50
C ALA A 334 -17.27 -5.93 17.38
N VAL A 335 -16.75 -6.63 18.38
CA VAL A 335 -15.48 -7.35 18.32
C VAL A 335 -15.76 -8.84 18.53
N THR A 336 -15.37 -9.67 17.56
CA THR A 336 -15.67 -11.11 17.55
C THR A 336 -14.42 -11.95 17.31
N LYS A 337 -14.53 -13.26 17.56
CA LYS A 337 -13.49 -14.24 17.22
C LYS A 337 -14.03 -15.25 16.21
N GLY A 338 -13.16 -15.70 15.32
CA GLY A 338 -13.41 -16.90 14.52
C GLY A 338 -12.96 -18.18 15.23
N ALA A 339 -12.55 -19.19 14.45
CA ALA A 339 -12.09 -20.48 14.99
C ALA A 339 -10.65 -20.42 15.56
N GLY A 340 -9.89 -19.37 15.27
CA GLY A 340 -8.50 -19.21 15.70
C GLY A 340 -8.33 -18.54 17.07
N THR A 341 -7.17 -17.91 17.24
CA THR A 341 -6.82 -17.17 18.46
C THR A 341 -7.09 -15.68 18.29
N GLY A 342 -7.81 -15.08 19.23
CA GLY A 342 -8.13 -13.66 19.22
C GLY A 342 -7.80 -12.98 20.54
N THR A 343 -6.90 -12.00 20.50
CA THR A 343 -6.50 -11.21 21.67
C THR A 343 -6.78 -9.74 21.44
N LEU A 344 -7.49 -9.11 22.38
CA LEU A 344 -7.72 -7.66 22.43
C LEU A 344 -7.00 -7.08 23.65
N ASN A 345 -6.16 -6.08 23.44
CA ASN A 345 -5.40 -5.41 24.49
C ASN A 345 -5.86 -3.96 24.63
N PHE A 346 -6.26 -3.56 25.84
CA PHE A 346 -6.51 -2.17 26.20
C PHE A 346 -5.30 -1.59 26.93
N ASN A 347 -4.78 -0.48 26.44
CA ASN A 347 -3.69 0.27 27.09
C ASN A 347 -3.80 1.79 26.80
N GLY A 348 -4.98 2.35 26.99
CA GLY A 348 -5.28 3.78 26.82
C GLY A 348 -6.23 4.13 25.67
N GLY A 349 -6.60 3.16 24.82
CA GLY A 349 -7.52 3.39 23.70
C GLY A 349 -9.00 3.29 24.05
N THR A 350 -9.84 3.75 23.12
CA THR A 350 -11.31 3.67 23.23
C THR A 350 -11.90 2.73 22.19
N LEU A 351 -12.74 1.79 22.63
CA LEU A 351 -13.61 0.97 21.79
C LEU A 351 -15.04 1.52 21.86
N THR A 352 -15.56 2.03 20.76
CA THR A 352 -16.90 2.63 20.67
C THR A 352 -17.86 1.74 19.88
N ALA A 353 -19.03 1.46 20.45
CA ALA A 353 -20.13 0.81 19.73
C ALA A 353 -20.88 1.81 18.85
N ASN A 354 -21.17 1.43 17.60
CA ASN A 354 -22.01 2.23 16.69
C ASN A 354 -23.37 1.60 16.36
N THR A 355 -23.70 0.47 16.98
CA THR A 355 -25.00 -0.18 16.86
C THR A 355 -25.32 -0.97 18.13
N ALA A 356 -26.61 -1.25 18.37
CA ALA A 356 -27.02 -2.12 19.46
C ALA A 356 -26.52 -3.54 19.21
N SER A 357 -25.91 -4.16 20.23
CA SER A 357 -25.29 -5.48 20.08
C SER A 357 -25.28 -6.25 21.40
N ALA A 358 -26.10 -7.30 21.47
CA ALA A 358 -26.15 -8.22 22.62
C ALA A 358 -24.88 -9.09 22.75
N THR A 359 -23.98 -9.00 21.78
CA THR A 359 -22.70 -9.72 21.73
C THR A 359 -21.57 -8.78 21.33
N PHE A 360 -21.58 -7.54 21.85
CA PHE A 360 -20.65 -6.49 21.43
C PHE A 360 -19.18 -6.88 21.64
N LEU A 361 -18.87 -7.49 22.79
CA LEU A 361 -17.55 -8.04 23.11
C LEU A 361 -17.73 -9.36 23.86
N THR A 362 -17.47 -10.47 23.19
CA THR A 362 -17.64 -11.83 23.73
C THR A 362 -16.83 -12.86 22.96
N GLY A 363 -16.49 -13.99 23.60
CA GLY A 363 -15.91 -15.18 22.96
C GLY A 363 -14.47 -15.05 22.46
N LEU A 364 -13.74 -14.00 22.85
CA LEU A 364 -12.31 -13.86 22.57
C LEU A 364 -11.49 -14.88 23.39
N THR A 365 -10.31 -15.22 22.88
CA THR A 365 -9.35 -16.03 23.66
C THR A 365 -8.91 -15.23 24.88
N ASN A 366 -8.53 -13.98 24.66
CA ASN A 366 -8.12 -13.06 25.71
C ASN A 366 -8.65 -11.65 25.45
N ALA A 367 -9.01 -10.95 26.52
CA ALA A 367 -9.17 -9.50 26.53
C ALA A 367 -8.42 -8.96 27.76
N PHE A 368 -7.30 -8.29 27.50
CA PHE A 368 -6.44 -7.77 28.56
C PHE A 368 -6.64 -6.27 28.74
N VAL A 369 -6.58 -5.85 30.01
CA VAL A 369 -6.55 -4.45 30.42
C VAL A 369 -5.20 -4.19 31.09
N ASN A 370 -4.32 -3.51 30.36
CA ASN A 370 -2.98 -3.16 30.79
C ASN A 370 -2.99 -1.94 31.72
N SER A 371 -1.83 -1.54 32.21
CA SER A 371 -1.70 -0.43 33.18
C SER A 371 -2.22 0.91 32.66
N GLY A 372 -2.25 1.13 31.35
CA GLY A 372 -2.86 2.32 30.74
C GLY A 372 -4.39 2.31 30.71
N GLY A 373 -5.03 1.20 31.11
CA GLY A 373 -6.49 1.06 31.11
C GLY A 373 -7.11 1.08 29.72
N GLY A 374 -8.36 1.49 29.62
CA GLY A 374 -9.07 1.66 28.35
C GLY A 374 -10.52 2.05 28.57
N THR A 375 -11.18 2.48 27.49
CA THR A 375 -12.59 2.88 27.53
C THR A 375 -13.42 2.00 26.60
N ILE A 376 -14.55 1.50 27.09
CA ILE A 376 -15.61 0.95 26.26
C ILE A 376 -16.76 1.95 26.26
N ALA A 377 -17.00 2.62 25.14
CA ALA A 377 -18.06 3.59 24.97
C ALA A 377 -19.24 2.92 24.25
N ASN A 378 -20.42 2.93 24.86
CA ASN A 378 -21.61 2.36 24.21
C ASN A 378 -22.16 3.22 23.06
N GLY A 379 -21.69 4.45 22.90
CA GLY A 379 -22.17 5.37 21.85
C GLY A 379 -23.67 5.65 21.92
N GLY A 380 -24.30 5.48 23.10
CA GLY A 380 -25.74 5.56 23.28
C GLY A 380 -26.52 4.29 22.90
N ASN A 381 -25.83 3.20 22.52
CA ASN A 381 -26.44 1.93 22.14
C ASN A 381 -26.59 0.98 23.34
N ALA A 382 -27.60 0.10 23.29
CA ALA A 382 -27.68 -1.04 24.19
C ALA A 382 -26.67 -2.11 23.77
N ILE A 383 -25.67 -2.37 24.62
CA ILE A 383 -24.60 -3.34 24.35
C ILE A 383 -24.37 -4.27 25.54
N THR A 384 -23.86 -5.47 25.26
CA THR A 384 -23.46 -6.46 26.27
C THR A 384 -21.98 -6.77 26.16
N ILE A 385 -21.28 -6.76 27.30
CA ILE A 385 -19.92 -7.26 27.45
C ILE A 385 -19.97 -8.61 28.15
N GLY A 386 -19.92 -9.69 27.36
CA GLY A 386 -19.87 -11.06 27.87
C GLY A 386 -18.45 -11.60 28.05
N GLN A 387 -17.45 -10.83 27.62
CA GLN A 387 -16.04 -11.19 27.71
C GLN A 387 -15.45 -10.87 29.10
N PRO A 388 -14.77 -11.83 29.75
CA PRO A 388 -13.91 -11.52 30.90
C PRO A 388 -12.79 -10.56 30.50
N LEU A 389 -12.67 -9.46 31.24
CA LEU A 389 -11.57 -8.51 31.13
C LEU A 389 -10.53 -8.84 32.20
N LEU A 390 -9.32 -9.19 31.77
CA LEU A 390 -8.29 -9.75 32.61
C LEU A 390 -7.12 -8.77 32.75
N ALA A 391 -6.45 -8.79 33.90
CA ALA A 391 -5.09 -8.25 33.97
C ALA A 391 -4.12 -9.20 33.24
N PRO A 392 -3.10 -8.70 32.54
CA PRO A 392 -2.01 -9.53 32.04
C PRO A 392 -1.35 -10.32 33.17
N THR A 393 -0.85 -11.51 32.85
CA THR A 393 -0.06 -12.32 33.79
C THR A 393 1.42 -12.30 33.39
N GLY A 394 2.32 -12.37 34.39
CA GLY A 394 3.77 -12.26 34.16
C GLY A 394 4.26 -10.83 33.98
N ASN A 395 5.55 -10.68 33.65
CA ASN A 395 6.21 -9.36 33.47
C ASN A 395 6.12 -8.83 32.04
N GLY A 396 5.47 -9.56 31.12
CA GLY A 396 5.42 -9.24 29.70
C GLY A 396 6.81 -9.22 29.03
N VAL A 397 6.85 -8.68 27.81
CA VAL A 397 8.10 -8.42 27.07
C VAL A 397 8.46 -6.94 27.23
N SER A 398 9.69 -6.64 27.59
CA SER A 398 10.18 -5.25 27.65
C SER A 398 11.23 -4.99 26.59
N ALA A 399 11.12 -3.85 25.90
CA ALA A 399 12.18 -3.32 25.04
C ALA A 399 13.18 -2.45 25.82
N THR A 400 13.02 -2.27 27.14
CA THR A 400 13.97 -1.49 27.94
C THR A 400 15.36 -2.12 27.86
N GLY A 401 16.37 -1.31 27.53
CA GLY A 401 17.74 -1.77 27.35
C GLY A 401 18.01 -2.43 25.99
N LEU A 402 17.01 -2.55 25.11
CA LEU A 402 17.23 -2.96 23.73
C LEU A 402 17.96 -1.85 22.99
N THR A 403 19.17 -2.14 22.51
CA THR A 403 19.89 -1.24 21.60
C THR A 403 19.25 -1.33 20.23
N VAL A 404 18.75 -0.21 19.73
CA VAL A 404 18.12 -0.12 18.41
C VAL A 404 19.09 0.52 17.45
N SER A 405 19.49 -0.21 16.41
CA SER A 405 20.39 0.24 15.36
C SER A 405 20.06 -0.44 14.04
N GLY A 406 20.22 0.26 12.92
CA GLY A 406 20.00 -0.28 11.58
C GLY A 406 19.55 0.83 10.62
N SER A 407 19.89 0.69 9.34
CA SER A 407 19.60 1.67 8.31
C SER A 407 19.26 0.98 6.98
N GLY A 408 18.72 1.73 6.01
CA GLY A 408 18.39 1.21 4.68
C GLY A 408 17.03 0.53 4.60
N PHE A 409 16.20 0.67 5.63
CA PHE A 409 14.81 0.24 5.58
C PHE A 409 14.04 1.10 4.58
N ILE A 410 13.27 0.45 3.71
CA ILE A 410 12.43 1.15 2.72
C ILE A 410 11.04 1.47 3.27
N ASP A 411 10.63 0.77 4.34
CA ASP A 411 9.42 0.95 5.13
C ASP A 411 9.63 0.19 6.46
N THR A 412 8.63 0.22 7.36
CA THR A 412 8.61 -0.39 8.68
C THR A 412 8.82 -1.90 8.60
N PRO A 413 9.89 -2.48 9.17
CA PRO A 413 10.08 -3.92 9.19
C PRO A 413 9.09 -4.60 10.15
N VAL A 414 8.79 -5.87 9.90
CA VAL A 414 8.05 -6.71 10.86
C VAL A 414 8.97 -7.08 12.01
N VAL A 415 8.53 -6.81 13.24
CA VAL A 415 9.20 -7.27 14.46
C VAL A 415 8.50 -8.53 14.97
N GLN A 416 9.26 -9.60 15.18
CA GLN A 416 8.76 -10.85 15.76
C GLN A 416 9.33 -11.03 17.16
N ILE A 417 8.44 -11.26 18.11
CA ILE A 417 8.78 -11.68 19.47
C ILE A 417 8.76 -13.20 19.49
N THR A 418 9.82 -13.82 20.01
CA THR A 418 9.92 -15.28 20.20
C THR A 418 10.08 -15.59 21.69
N GLY A 419 9.60 -16.75 22.14
CA GLY A 419 9.58 -17.12 23.56
C GLY A 419 8.21 -16.93 24.22
N ASP A 420 8.19 -16.62 25.51
CA ASP A 420 7.01 -16.60 26.38
C ASP A 420 6.15 -15.32 26.31
N GLY A 421 6.48 -14.40 25.39
CA GLY A 421 5.84 -13.11 25.13
C GLY A 421 4.38 -13.16 24.62
N THR A 422 3.56 -13.96 25.29
CA THR A 422 2.17 -14.26 24.96
C THR A 422 1.35 -12.98 24.91
N GLY A 423 0.71 -12.72 23.78
CA GLY A 423 -0.11 -11.52 23.57
C GLY A 423 0.68 -10.24 23.28
N ALA A 424 1.99 -10.24 23.46
CA ALA A 424 2.83 -9.09 23.16
C ALA A 424 2.99 -8.88 21.65
N THR A 425 3.08 -7.62 21.26
CA THR A 425 3.35 -7.18 19.90
C THR A 425 4.46 -6.14 19.91
N ALA A 426 5.16 -6.01 18.80
CA ALA A 426 6.19 -5.02 18.64
C ALA A 426 6.05 -4.36 17.26
N VAL A 427 6.29 -3.06 17.21
CA VAL A 427 6.37 -2.31 15.96
C VAL A 427 7.67 -1.53 15.93
N ALA A 428 8.39 -1.64 14.82
CA ALA A 428 9.57 -0.83 14.57
C ALA A 428 9.17 0.61 14.21
N GLU A 429 9.96 1.57 14.67
CA GLU A 429 9.86 2.96 14.22
C GLU A 429 11.03 3.25 13.28
N VAL A 430 10.72 3.70 12.07
CA VAL A 430 11.69 4.02 11.02
C VAL A 430 11.52 5.48 10.63
N ASP A 431 12.62 6.23 10.55
CA ASP A 431 12.58 7.63 10.12
C ASP A 431 12.47 7.75 8.58
N ALA A 432 12.28 8.98 8.07
CA ALA A 432 12.17 9.23 6.64
C ALA A 432 13.44 8.88 5.83
N ASN A 433 14.58 8.68 6.49
CA ASN A 433 15.85 8.28 5.89
C ASN A 433 16.06 6.76 5.93
N GLY A 434 15.10 5.99 6.46
CA GLY A 434 15.21 4.54 6.57
C GLY A 434 16.05 4.06 7.75
N ASN A 435 16.26 4.89 8.77
CA ASN A 435 16.94 4.49 10.01
C ASN A 435 15.94 3.92 11.02
N LEU A 436 16.29 2.79 11.63
CA LEU A 436 15.53 2.23 12.74
C LEU A 436 15.82 3.06 14.00
N THR A 437 14.78 3.69 14.54
CA THR A 437 14.89 4.65 15.65
C THR A 437 14.29 4.13 16.95
N GLY A 438 13.43 3.12 16.89
CA GLY A 438 12.82 2.52 18.08
C GLY A 438 12.11 1.22 17.79
N ILE A 439 11.78 0.49 18.87
CA ILE A 439 10.83 -0.62 18.85
C ILE A 439 9.84 -0.36 19.97
N THR A 440 8.57 -0.15 19.59
CA THR A 440 7.46 0.00 20.53
C THR A 440 6.88 -1.37 20.81
N VAL A 441 7.00 -1.84 22.05
CA VAL A 441 6.37 -3.09 22.51
C VAL A 441 5.06 -2.76 23.21
N THR A 442 4.00 -3.48 22.84
CA THR A 442 2.74 -3.52 23.60
C THR A 442 2.57 -4.93 24.14
N ASN A 443 2.44 -5.06 25.45
CA ASN A 443 2.30 -6.31 26.18
C ASN A 443 1.02 -6.31 27.02
#